data_AF-A0A436RT67-F1
#
_entry.id   AF-A0A436RT67-F1
#
_cell.length_a   1.000
_cell.length_b   1.000
_cell.length_c   1.000
_cell.angle_alpha   90.00
_cell.angle_beta   90.00
_cell.angle_gamma   90.00
#
_symmetry.space_group_name_H-M   'P 1'
#
loop_
_entity.id
_entity.type
_entity.pdbx_description
1 polymer ?
#
loop_
_entity_poly.entity_id
_entity_poly.type
_entity_poly.pdbx_seq_one_letter_code
_entity_poly.pdbx_strand_id
1 'polypeptide(L)'
;GDVVLDPFFGSGTTGAVAKRLGRHFVGIEREQAYIDAANERIAAVRPLENADLTVLSGKRAEPRVAFISLIDNGLVAPGATLYDAKKRWAAKVRADGTLAIGDSAGSIHKIGAEVQGLDACNGWTFWHYERSGGLTPIDELRRIARLGMERAGA
;
A
#
# COMPACT_ATOMS: atom_id res chain seq x y z
N GLY A 1 2.69 -21.64 4.38
CA GLY A 1 3.48 -20.51 3.84
C GLY A 1 3.83 -20.79 2.40
N ASP A 2 4.53 -19.87 1.74
CA ASP A 2 5.02 -20.07 0.36
C ASP A 2 6.14 -21.15 0.31
N VAL A 3 6.44 -21.64 -0.90
CA VAL A 3 7.53 -22.58 -1.17
C VAL A 3 8.69 -21.86 -1.84
N VAL A 4 9.90 -22.00 -1.30
CA VAL A 4 11.14 -21.44 -1.88
C VAL A 4 11.94 -22.56 -2.54
N LEU A 5 12.21 -22.45 -3.84
CA LEU A 5 13.13 -23.33 -4.55
C LEU A 5 14.52 -22.70 -4.61
N ASP A 6 15.53 -23.45 -4.20
CA ASP A 6 16.94 -23.07 -4.33
C ASP A 6 17.71 -24.16 -5.09
N PRO A 7 18.08 -23.93 -6.37
CA PRO A 7 18.77 -24.90 -7.19
C PRO A 7 20.27 -25.02 -6.88
N PHE A 8 20.82 -24.19 -5.98
CA PHE A 8 22.23 -24.19 -5.58
C PHE A 8 22.33 -24.04 -4.06
N PHE A 9 21.86 -25.07 -3.36
CA PHE A 9 21.55 -24.99 -1.93
C PHE A 9 22.79 -24.78 -1.05
N GLY A 10 23.96 -25.25 -1.49
CA GLY A 10 25.18 -25.20 -0.71
C GLY A 10 24.97 -25.75 0.69
N SER A 11 25.43 -25.02 1.70
CA SER A 11 25.25 -25.39 3.11
C SER A 11 23.85 -25.07 3.68
N GLY A 12 22.83 -24.82 2.86
CA GLY A 12 21.44 -24.77 3.27
C GLY A 12 20.98 -23.46 3.95
N THR A 13 21.62 -22.32 3.68
CA THR A 13 21.22 -21.02 4.22
C THR A 13 19.76 -20.69 3.89
N THR A 14 19.35 -20.94 2.65
CA THR A 14 17.97 -20.70 2.19
C THR A 14 16.96 -21.54 2.96
N GLY A 15 17.25 -22.83 3.17
CA GLY A 15 16.37 -23.71 3.95
C GLY A 15 16.30 -23.34 5.43
N ALA A 16 17.43 -22.94 6.02
CA ALA A 16 17.49 -22.50 7.41
C ALA A 16 16.63 -21.24 7.63
N VAL A 17 16.73 -20.25 6.74
CA VAL A 17 15.91 -19.03 6.81
C VAL A 17 14.44 -19.33 6.52
N ALA A 18 14.14 -20.16 5.51
CA ALA A 18 12.78 -20.55 5.17
C ALA A 18 12.09 -21.25 6.36
N LYS A 19 12.75 -22.24 6.98
CA LYS A 19 12.24 -22.93 8.17
C LYS A 19 12.04 -21.97 9.34
N ARG A 20 12.98 -21.06 9.58
CA ARG A 20 12.86 -20.04 10.65
C ARG A 20 11.64 -19.14 10.45
N LEU A 21 11.33 -18.78 9.21
CA LEU A 21 10.21 -17.90 8.82
C LEU A 21 8.88 -18.63 8.57
N GLY A 22 8.78 -19.93 8.89
CA GLY A 22 7.55 -20.70 8.65
C GLY A 22 7.20 -20.92 7.17
N ARG A 23 8.20 -20.87 6.28
CA ARG A 23 8.07 -21.17 4.84
C ARG A 23 8.54 -22.59 4.54
N HIS A 24 7.99 -23.16 3.47
CA HIS A 24 8.48 -24.43 2.92
C HIS A 24 9.65 -24.15 1.98
N PHE A 25 10.52 -25.13 1.76
CA PHE A 25 11.64 -25.00 0.84
C PHE A 25 11.95 -26.32 0.13
N VAL A 26 12.57 -26.22 -1.04
CA VAL A 26 13.18 -27.30 -1.79
C VAL A 26 14.61 -26.86 -2.14
N GLY A 27 15.61 -27.58 -1.66
CA GLY A 27 17.02 -27.32 -1.95
C GLY A 27 17.60 -28.39 -2.85
N ILE A 28 18.37 -28.00 -3.87
CA ILE A 28 19.12 -28.92 -4.74
C ILE A 28 20.61 -28.63 -4.56
N GLU A 29 21.37 -29.66 -4.22
CA GLU A 29 22.83 -29.62 -4.10
C GLU A 29 23.41 -30.94 -4.58
N ARG A 30 24.59 -30.89 -5.20
CA ARG A 30 25.28 -32.07 -5.76
C ARG A 30 26.36 -32.60 -4.82
N GLU A 31 26.94 -31.76 -3.97
CA GLU A 31 28.09 -32.10 -3.13
C GLU A 31 27.63 -32.61 -1.76
N GLN A 32 27.89 -33.90 -1.47
CA GLN A 32 27.42 -34.57 -0.25
C GLN A 32 27.84 -33.85 1.04
N ALA A 33 29.07 -33.32 1.10
CA ALA A 33 29.56 -32.59 2.26
C ALA A 33 28.71 -31.33 2.57
N TYR A 34 28.21 -30.65 1.54
CA TYR A 34 27.31 -29.51 1.71
C TYR A 34 25.89 -29.93 2.08
N ILE A 35 25.42 -31.07 1.55
CA ILE A 35 24.12 -31.66 1.92
C ILE A 35 24.10 -32.01 3.41
N ASP A 36 25.16 -32.65 3.92
CA ASP A 36 25.25 -33.04 5.32
C ASP A 36 25.27 -31.81 6.24
N ALA A 37 26.08 -30.81 5.90
CA ALA A 37 26.14 -29.53 6.61
C ALA A 37 24.79 -28.78 6.58
N ALA A 38 24.08 -28.82 5.45
CA ALA A 38 22.76 -28.22 5.30
C ALA A 38 21.72 -28.90 6.20
N ASN A 39 21.70 -30.23 6.23
CA ASN A 39 20.78 -31.01 7.06
C ASN A 39 20.99 -30.73 8.55
N GLU A 40 22.24 -30.75 9.02
CA GLU A 40 22.58 -30.44 10.41
C GLU A 40 22.13 -29.02 10.79
N ARG A 41 22.48 -28.04 9.96
CA ARG A 41 22.09 -26.63 10.17
C ARG A 41 20.57 -26.48 10.24
N ILE A 42 19.83 -27.05 9.29
CA ILE A 42 18.37 -26.93 9.23
C ILE A 42 17.71 -27.64 10.40
N ALA A 43 18.22 -28.80 10.83
CA ALA A 43 17.71 -29.51 12.00
C ALA A 43 17.78 -28.63 13.27
N ALA A 44 18.87 -27.88 13.44
CA ALA A 44 19.08 -26.97 14.56
C ALA A 44 18.19 -25.71 14.55
N VAL A 45 17.57 -25.36 13.43
CA VAL A 45 16.69 -24.17 13.34
C VAL A 45 15.37 -24.42 14.06
N ARG A 46 15.07 -23.53 15.01
CA ARG A 46 13.73 -23.38 15.60
C ARG A 46 12.91 -22.38 14.77
N PRO A 47 11.70 -22.75 14.31
CA PRO A 47 10.77 -21.80 13.69
C PRO A 47 10.42 -20.67 14.66
N LEU A 48 10.18 -19.47 14.12
CA LEU A 48 9.56 -18.39 14.88
C LEU A 48 8.11 -18.74 15.19
N GLU A 49 7.60 -18.27 16.34
CA GLU A 49 6.20 -18.44 16.70
C GLU A 49 5.31 -17.55 15.82
N ASN A 50 4.07 -17.99 15.54
CA ASN A 50 3.17 -17.32 14.59
C ASN A 50 2.90 -15.84 14.92
N ALA A 51 2.99 -15.44 16.20
CA ALA A 51 2.84 -14.05 16.61
C ALA A 51 3.98 -13.13 16.13
N ASP A 52 5.18 -13.67 15.90
CA ASP A 52 6.33 -12.92 15.36
C ASP A 52 6.39 -12.94 13.83
N LEU A 53 5.64 -13.87 13.21
CA LEU A 53 5.52 -14.00 11.76
C LEU A 53 4.42 -13.13 11.16
N THR A 54 3.65 -12.40 11.98
CA THR A 54 2.78 -11.34 11.47
C THR A 54 3.66 -10.26 10.86
N VAL A 55 3.95 -10.42 9.58
CA VAL A 55 4.40 -9.33 8.73
C VAL A 55 3.33 -8.25 8.94
N LEU A 56 3.73 -7.09 9.46
CA LEU A 56 2.92 -5.87 9.35
C LEU A 56 2.51 -5.78 7.90
N SER A 57 1.29 -6.21 7.57
CA SER A 57 0.78 -6.17 6.21
C SER A 57 0.84 -4.70 5.84
N GLY A 58 1.86 -4.31 5.07
CA GLY A 58 2.07 -2.92 4.75
C GLY A 58 0.79 -2.36 4.13
N LYS A 59 0.53 -1.07 4.30
CA LYS A 59 -0.62 -0.32 3.73
C LYS A 59 -0.89 -0.55 2.22
N ARG A 60 -0.02 -1.30 1.53
CA ARG A 60 -0.15 -1.74 0.13
C ARG A 60 -1.13 -2.89 -0.10
N ALA A 61 -1.49 -3.68 0.91
CA ALA A 61 -2.44 -4.80 0.76
C ALA A 61 -3.92 -4.39 0.93
N GLU A 62 -4.17 -3.15 1.33
CA GLU A 62 -5.54 -2.65 1.50
C GLU A 62 -6.22 -2.43 0.13
N PRO A 63 -7.53 -2.65 0.01
CA PRO A 63 -8.29 -2.36 -1.21
C PRO A 63 -7.98 -0.94 -1.70
N ARG A 64 -7.61 -0.83 -3.00
CA ARG A 64 -7.27 0.45 -3.62
C ARG A 64 -8.56 1.24 -3.81
N VAL A 65 -8.65 2.38 -3.13
CA VAL A 65 -9.77 3.31 -3.28
C VAL A 65 -9.40 4.34 -4.34
N ALA A 66 -10.16 4.38 -5.43
CA ALA A 66 -10.05 5.43 -6.43
C ALA A 66 -10.74 6.71 -5.93
N PHE A 67 -10.29 7.89 -6.38
CA PHE A 67 -10.90 9.15 -5.94
C PHE A 67 -12.36 9.30 -6.41
N ILE A 68 -12.69 8.84 -7.62
CA ILE A 68 -14.07 8.81 -8.12
C ILE A 68 -15.02 8.08 -7.17
N SER A 69 -14.55 7.03 -6.48
CA SER A 69 -15.38 6.30 -5.52
C SER A 69 -15.82 7.16 -4.34
N LEU A 70 -15.11 8.24 -4.00
CA LEU A 70 -15.59 9.19 -2.99
C LEU A 70 -16.80 9.98 -3.48
N ILE A 71 -16.87 10.24 -4.78
CA ILE A 71 -17.98 10.92 -5.43
C ILE A 71 -19.18 9.96 -5.51
N ASP A 72 -18.95 8.75 -6.00
CA ASP A 72 -19.99 7.73 -6.15
C ASP A 72 -20.67 7.37 -4.82
N ASN A 73 -19.90 7.37 -3.71
CA ASN A 73 -20.42 7.12 -2.36
C ASN A 73 -20.95 8.38 -1.66
N GLY A 74 -21.03 9.53 -2.34
CA GLY A 74 -21.55 10.78 -1.78
C GLY A 74 -20.68 11.43 -0.70
N LEU A 75 -19.43 10.99 -0.54
CA LEU A 75 -18.47 11.56 0.42
C LEU A 75 -17.89 12.90 -0.09
N VAL A 76 -17.85 13.10 -1.41
CA VAL A 76 -17.44 14.34 -2.06
C VAL A 76 -18.46 14.68 -3.15
N ALA A 77 -19.00 15.90 -3.14
CA ALA A 77 -19.91 16.34 -4.19
C ALA A 77 -19.13 16.85 -5.43
N PRO A 78 -19.60 16.59 -6.67
CA PRO A 78 -19.14 17.32 -7.83
C PRO A 78 -19.32 18.83 -7.64
N GLY A 79 -18.32 19.62 -8.04
CA GLY A 79 -18.27 21.07 -7.81
C GLY A 79 -17.69 21.48 -6.46
N ALA A 80 -17.46 20.55 -5.53
CA ALA A 80 -16.76 20.85 -4.27
C ALA A 80 -15.36 21.41 -4.53
N THR A 81 -14.91 22.31 -3.66
CA THR A 81 -13.55 22.87 -3.74
C THR A 81 -12.64 22.16 -2.74
N LEU A 82 -11.50 21.69 -3.23
CA LEU A 82 -10.41 21.18 -2.41
C LEU A 82 -9.28 22.22 -2.33
N TYR A 83 -8.62 22.28 -1.19
CA TYR A 83 -7.53 23.22 -0.90
C TYR A 83 -6.24 22.50 -0.54
N ASP A 84 -5.08 23.16 -0.65
CA ASP A 84 -3.91 22.71 0.12
C ASP A 84 -4.07 23.08 1.60
N ALA A 85 -3.21 22.53 2.47
CA ALA A 85 -3.26 22.76 3.92
C ALA A 85 -3.19 24.24 4.33
N LYS A 86 -2.67 25.11 3.46
CA LYS A 86 -2.48 26.56 3.69
C LYS A 86 -3.46 27.44 2.90
N LYS A 87 -4.44 26.86 2.18
CA LYS A 87 -5.34 27.56 1.25
C LYS A 87 -4.63 28.44 0.19
N ARG A 88 -3.41 28.07 -0.20
CA ARG A 88 -2.68 28.68 -1.32
C ARG A 88 -3.24 28.24 -2.67
N TRP A 89 -3.71 27.00 -2.74
CA TRP A 89 -4.25 26.40 -3.96
C TRP A 89 -5.69 25.95 -3.73
N ALA A 90 -6.54 26.10 -4.74
CA ALA A 90 -7.92 25.68 -4.73
C ALA A 90 -8.26 25.00 -6.07
N ALA A 91 -8.81 23.80 -6.02
CA ALA A 91 -9.21 23.03 -7.20
C ALA A 91 -10.64 22.53 -7.08
N LYS A 92 -11.41 22.61 -8.16
CA LYS A 92 -12.81 22.13 -8.21
C LYS A 92 -12.86 20.66 -8.59
N VAL A 93 -13.66 19.90 -7.86
CA VAL A 93 -13.95 18.49 -8.16
C VAL A 93 -14.90 18.42 -9.36
N ARG A 94 -14.54 17.63 -10.36
CA ARG A 94 -15.41 17.30 -11.51
C ARG A 94 -16.13 15.98 -11.27
N ALA A 95 -17.25 15.77 -11.95
CA ALA A 95 -18.09 14.57 -11.81
C ALA A 95 -17.39 13.28 -12.26
N ASP A 96 -16.35 13.38 -13.09
CA ASP A 96 -15.54 12.26 -13.59
C ASP A 96 -14.39 11.87 -12.64
N GLY A 97 -14.30 12.48 -11.44
CA GLY A 97 -13.24 12.18 -10.48
C GLY A 97 -11.92 12.89 -10.78
N THR A 98 -11.92 13.88 -11.66
CA THR A 98 -10.77 14.77 -11.86
C THR A 98 -10.89 16.05 -11.02
N LEU A 99 -9.77 16.72 -10.79
CA LEU A 99 -9.71 18.08 -10.28
C LEU A 99 -9.43 19.05 -11.42
N ALA A 100 -9.95 20.26 -11.30
CA ALA A 100 -9.72 21.35 -12.23
C ALA A 100 -9.26 22.62 -11.52
N ILE A 101 -8.23 23.26 -12.08
CA ILE A 101 -7.72 24.55 -11.65
C ILE A 101 -7.38 25.40 -12.89
N GLY A 102 -8.05 26.54 -13.04
CA GLY A 102 -7.99 27.31 -14.30
C GLY A 102 -8.38 26.44 -15.50
N ASP A 103 -7.52 26.41 -16.52
CA ASP A 103 -7.70 25.61 -17.74
C ASP A 103 -7.15 24.18 -17.62
N SER A 104 -6.43 23.87 -16.54
CA SER A 104 -5.84 22.55 -16.29
C SER A 104 -6.83 21.61 -15.60
N ALA A 105 -6.83 20.34 -16.02
CA ALA A 105 -7.58 19.27 -15.37
C ALA A 105 -6.84 17.93 -15.38
N GLY A 106 -7.08 17.14 -14.34
CA GLY A 106 -6.40 15.85 -14.17
C GLY A 106 -6.70 15.18 -12.84
N SER A 107 -6.01 14.08 -12.56
CA SER A 107 -6.16 13.38 -11.27
C SER A 107 -5.73 14.27 -10.10
N ILE A 108 -6.16 13.91 -8.88
CA ILE A 108 -5.73 14.56 -7.63
C ILE A 108 -4.20 14.65 -7.50
N HIS A 109 -3.49 13.67 -8.07
CA HIS A 109 -2.03 13.59 -8.07
C HIS A 109 -1.41 14.53 -9.10
N LYS A 110 -1.91 14.49 -10.34
CA LYS A 110 -1.41 15.33 -11.44
C LYS A 110 -1.55 16.81 -11.10
N ILE A 111 -2.76 17.23 -10.71
CA ILE A 111 -3.03 18.63 -10.39
C ILE A 111 -2.28 19.05 -9.12
N GLY A 112 -2.16 18.17 -8.13
CA GLY A 112 -1.34 18.44 -6.94
C GLY A 112 0.14 18.64 -7.26
N ALA A 113 0.69 17.88 -8.21
CA ALA A 113 2.08 18.00 -8.64
C ALA A 113 2.30 19.30 -9.44
N GLU A 114 1.38 19.58 -10.37
CA GLU A 114 1.39 20.76 -11.24
C GLU A 114 1.39 22.07 -10.45
N VAL A 115 0.47 22.24 -9.49
CA VAL A 115 0.39 23.48 -8.68
C VAL A 115 1.58 23.66 -7.73
N GLN A 116 2.32 22.59 -7.45
CA GLN A 116 3.53 22.66 -6.63
C GLN A 116 4.80 22.80 -7.46
N GLY A 117 4.74 22.65 -8.78
CA GLY A 117 5.92 22.58 -9.64
C GLY A 117 6.79 21.35 -9.36
N LEU A 118 6.18 20.22 -8.98
CA LEU A 118 6.86 18.96 -8.66
C LEU A 118 6.58 17.90 -9.71
N ASP A 119 7.46 16.90 -9.84
CA ASP A 119 7.25 15.75 -10.73
C ASP A 119 6.14 14.81 -10.25
N ALA A 120 5.91 14.75 -8.92
CA ALA A 120 4.92 13.87 -8.32
C ALA A 120 4.33 14.48 -7.04
N CYS A 121 3.07 14.13 -6.75
CA CYS A 121 2.37 14.53 -5.54
C CYS A 121 1.45 13.42 -5.03
N ASN A 122 1.46 13.20 -3.71
CA ASN A 122 0.39 12.43 -3.06
C ASN A 122 -0.84 13.32 -2.83
N GLY A 123 -1.76 13.32 -3.81
CA GLY A 123 -2.99 14.12 -3.77
C GLY A 123 -3.87 13.84 -2.55
N TRP A 124 -3.82 12.62 -1.97
CA TRP A 124 -4.65 12.27 -0.81
C TRP A 124 -4.31 13.08 0.44
N THR A 125 -3.02 13.34 0.67
CA THR A 125 -2.53 14.10 1.81
C THR A 125 -2.36 15.58 1.49
N PHE A 126 -2.24 15.93 0.21
CA PHE A 126 -2.09 17.30 -0.23
C PHE A 126 -3.41 18.06 -0.25
N TRP A 127 -4.46 17.46 -0.81
CA TRP A 127 -5.77 18.08 -0.92
C TRP A 127 -6.58 17.91 0.35
N HIS A 128 -7.26 18.98 0.75
CA HIS A 128 -8.08 19.09 1.93
C HIS A 128 -9.47 19.58 1.57
N TYR A 129 -10.48 19.10 2.26
CA TYR A 129 -11.84 19.63 2.20
C TYR A 129 -12.14 20.40 3.48
N GLU A 130 -13.10 21.31 3.43
CA GLU A 130 -13.55 22.03 4.62
C GLU A 130 -14.47 21.16 5.47
N ARG A 131 -14.19 21.09 6.77
CA ARG A 131 -15.01 20.39 7.76
C ARG A 131 -14.94 21.11 9.10
N SER A 132 -16.10 21.41 9.68
CA SER A 132 -16.22 22.02 11.02
C SER A 132 -15.37 23.28 11.21
N GLY A 133 -15.24 24.12 10.17
CA GLY A 133 -14.44 25.35 10.19
C GLY A 133 -12.93 25.15 10.01
N GLY A 134 -12.46 23.92 9.82
CA GLY A 134 -11.06 23.59 9.53
C GLY A 134 -10.87 22.90 8.19
N LEU A 135 -9.60 22.65 7.84
CA LEU A 135 -9.22 21.85 6.68
C LEU A 135 -8.83 20.44 7.11
N THR A 136 -9.36 19.44 6.41
CA THR A 136 -9.09 18.03 6.67
C THR A 136 -8.61 17.34 5.39
N PRO A 137 -7.51 16.56 5.41
CA PRO A 137 -7.05 15.85 4.22
C PRO A 137 -8.12 14.92 3.65
N ILE A 138 -8.22 14.84 2.32
CA ILE A 138 -9.16 13.90 1.65
C ILE A 138 -8.79 12.43 1.90
N ASP A 139 -7.58 12.15 2.40
CA ASP A 139 -7.17 10.83 2.88
C ASP A 139 -8.10 10.28 3.96
N GLU A 140 -8.74 11.14 4.75
CA GLU A 140 -9.74 10.72 5.73
C GLU A 140 -10.98 10.12 5.07
N LEU A 141 -11.46 10.74 3.99
CA LEU A 141 -12.59 10.24 3.21
C LEU A 141 -12.24 8.90 2.54
N ARG A 142 -10.99 8.73 2.09
CA ARG A 142 -10.49 7.46 1.58
C ARG A 142 -10.61 6.33 2.60
N ARG A 143 -10.28 6.61 3.86
CA ARG A 143 -10.39 5.65 4.97
C ARG A 143 -11.84 5.25 5.22
N ILE A 144 -12.76 6.22 5.17
CA ILE A 144 -14.21 5.98 5.33
C ILE A 144 -14.73 5.09 4.20
N ALA A 145 -14.39 5.41 2.95
CA ALA A 145 -14.78 4.60 1.78
C ALA A 145 -14.27 3.16 1.89
N ARG A 146 -13.03 2.96 2.35
CA ARG A 146 -12.46 1.63 2.54
C ARG A 146 -13.23 0.80 3.57
N LEU A 147 -13.56 1.39 4.72
CA LEU A 147 -14.38 0.72 5.75
C LEU A 147 -15.78 0.35 5.22
N GLY A 148 -16.35 1.19 4.33
CA GLY A 148 -17.60 0.89 3.63
C GLY A 148 -17.47 -0.33 2.71
N MET A 149 -16.39 -0.40 1.93
CA MET A 149 -16.13 -1.53 1.01
C MET A 149 -15.93 -2.85 1.76
N GLU A 150 -15.23 -2.83 2.89
CA GLU A 150 -15.02 -4.03 3.72
C GLU A 150 -16.33 -4.57 4.30
N ARG A 151 -17.26 -3.68 4.68
CA ARG A 151 -18.60 -4.07 5.19
C ARG A 151 -19.55 -4.57 4.11
N ALA A 152 -19.42 -4.07 2.88
CA ALA A 152 -20.27 -4.48 1.76
C ALA A 152 -19.80 -5.77 1.07
N GLY A 153 -18.54 -6.17 1.29
CA GLY A 153 -17.96 -7.42 0.79
C GLY A 153 -17.97 -8.58 1.80
N ALA A 154 -18.52 -8.37 3.00
CA ALA A 154 -18.76 -9.38 4.03
C ALA A 154 -20.24 -9.81 4.03
#